data_AF-A0A2V7M8H4-F1
#
_entry.id   AF-A0A2V7M8H4-F1
#
_cell.length_a   1.000
_cell.length_b   1.000
_cell.length_c   1.000
_cell.angle_alpha   90.00
_cell.angle_beta   90.00
_cell.angle_gamma   90.00
#
_symmetry.space_group_name_H-M   'P 1'
#
loop_
_entity.id
_entity.type
_entity.pdbx_description
1 polymer ?
#
loop_
_entity_poly.entity_id
_entity_poly.type
_entity_poly.pdbx_seq_one_letter_code
_entity_poly.pdbx_strand_id
1 'polypeptide(L)' 'MTHPAFEAQLDAYLDGELATVDASELEAHLAQCPECARFRQERLELRAAIRARVPAFEAPAALRERVRAAV' A
#
# COMPACT_ATOMS: atom_id res chain seq x y z
N MET A 1 9.11 5.55 -19.22
CA MET A 1 9.29 4.15 -19.67
C MET A 1 8.81 3.28 -18.53
N THR A 2 7.98 2.27 -18.78
CA THR A 2 7.53 1.38 -17.69
C THR A 2 8.74 0.65 -17.09
N HIS A 3 8.75 0.54 -15.77
CA HIS A 3 9.77 -0.20 -15.00
C HIS A 3 9.07 -1.43 -14.38
N PRO A 4 8.85 -2.53 -15.13
CA PRO A 4 7.89 -3.56 -14.73
C PRO A 4 8.22 -4.25 -13.41
N ALA A 5 9.51 -4.45 -13.13
CA ALA A 5 9.96 -4.99 -11.84
C ALA A 5 9.63 -4.05 -10.67
N PHE A 6 9.72 -2.74 -10.90
CA PHE A 6 9.51 -1.72 -9.89
C PHE A 6 8.02 -1.52 -9.57
N GLU A 7 7.14 -1.66 -10.56
CA GLU A 7 5.69 -1.56 -10.37
C GLU A 7 5.19 -2.64 -9.41
N ALA A 8 5.67 -3.88 -9.57
CA ALA A 8 5.30 -5.00 -8.70
C ALA A 8 5.85 -4.82 -7.27
N GLN A 9 7.10 -4.33 -7.13
CA GLN A 9 7.67 -4.03 -5.81
C GLN A 9 6.91 -2.91 -5.10
N LEU A 10 6.50 -1.88 -5.82
CA LEU A 10 5.69 -0.81 -5.27
C LEU A 10 4.31 -1.31 -4.79
N ASP A 11 3.67 -2.18 -5.55
CA ASP A 11 2.41 -2.79 -5.14
C ASP A 11 2.58 -3.60 -3.84
N ALA A 12 3.59 -4.48 -3.80
CA ALA A 12 3.92 -5.24 -2.60
C ALA A 12 4.26 -4.33 -1.40
N TYR A 13 4.95 -3.21 -1.63
CA TYR A 13 5.25 -2.23 -0.59
C TYR A 13 3.99 -1.56 -0.04
N LEU A 14 3.06 -1.17 -0.92
CA LEU A 14 1.79 -0.55 -0.51
C LEU A 14 0.88 -1.51 0.25
N ASP A 15 0.99 -2.81 -0.03
CA ASP A 15 0.26 -3.87 0.68
C ASP A 15 0.95 -4.30 1.99
N GLY A 16 2.19 -3.84 2.23
CA GLY A 16 2.98 -4.21 3.41
C GLY A 16 3.63 -5.58 3.30
N GLU A 17 3.76 -6.11 2.09
CA GLU A 17 4.27 -7.45 1.77
C GLU A 17 5.71 -7.44 1.25
N LEU A 18 6.29 -6.25 1.01
CA LEU A 18 7.68 -6.14 0.59
C LEU A 18 8.65 -6.32 1.77
N ALA A 19 9.71 -7.11 1.57
CA ALA A 19 10.73 -7.31 2.59
C ALA A 19 11.43 -5.98 2.95
N THR A 20 11.90 -5.85 4.19
CA THR A 20 12.44 -4.59 4.73
C THR A 20 13.66 -4.07 3.98
N VAL A 21 14.54 -4.98 3.52
CA VAL A 21 15.71 -4.62 2.69
C VAL A 21 15.26 -4.03 1.35
N ASP A 22 14.32 -4.70 0.67
CA ASP A 22 13.80 -4.26 -0.63
C ASP A 22 13.01 -2.95 -0.53
N ALA A 23 12.35 -2.70 0.60
CA ALA A 23 11.64 -1.45 0.87
C ALA A 23 12.58 -0.23 0.88
N SER A 24 13.77 -0.39 1.47
CA SER A 24 14.76 0.70 1.52
C SER A 24 15.29 1.08 0.13
N GLU A 25 15.51 0.09 -0.74
CA GLU A 25 15.94 0.31 -2.13
C GLU A 25 14.83 0.97 -2.96
N LEU A 26 13.58 0.53 -2.77
CA LEU A 26 12.41 1.13 -3.39
C LEU A 26 12.28 2.61 -3.01
N GLU A 27 12.39 2.94 -1.72
CA GLU A 27 12.32 4.32 -1.22
C GLU A 27 13.44 5.20 -1.80
N ALA A 28 14.67 4.67 -1.87
CA ALA A 28 15.80 5.36 -2.47
C ALA A 28 15.57 5.66 -3.97
N HIS A 29 14.95 4.75 -4.71
CA HIS A 29 14.57 4.97 -6.10
C HIS A 29 13.44 5.99 -6.25
N LEU A 30 12.39 5.91 -5.42
CA LEU A 30 11.28 6.86 -5.44
C LEU A 30 11.74 8.30 -5.20
N ALA A 31 12.79 8.50 -4.39
CA ALA A 31 13.39 9.80 -4.14
C ALA A 31 14.11 10.40 -5.37
N GLN A 32 14.56 9.54 -6.30
CA GLN A 32 15.40 9.94 -7.45
C GLN A 32 14.66 9.86 -8.79
N CYS A 33 13.50 9.18 -8.85
CA CYS A 33 12.76 8.91 -10.07
C CYS A 33 11.36 9.55 -10.04
N PRO A 34 11.16 10.73 -10.67
CA PRO A 34 9.87 11.41 -10.71
C PRO A 34 8.76 10.58 -11.38
N GLU A 35 9.10 9.74 -12.36
CA GLU A 35 8.15 8.86 -13.03
C GLU A 35 7.56 7.83 -12.05
N CYS A 36 8.43 7.16 -11.27
CA CYS A 36 7.99 6.19 -10.27
C CYS A 36 7.29 6.85 -9.08
N ALA A 37 7.70 8.07 -8.68
CA ALA A 37 6.99 8.84 -7.68
C ALA A 37 5.55 9.20 -8.11
N ARG A 38 5.37 9.60 -9.37
CA ARG A 38 4.04 9.82 -9.96
C ARG A 38 3.23 8.53 -9.99
N PHE A 39 3.83 7.42 -10.41
CA PHE A 39 3.14 6.13 -10.43
C PHE A 39 2.69 5.68 -9.02
N ARG A 40 3.51 5.89 -7.99
CA ARG A 40 3.10 5.70 -6.58
C ARG A 40 1.91 6.55 -6.20
N GLN A 41 1.89 7.82 -6.60
CA GLN A 41 0.76 8.69 -6.32
C GLN A 41 -0.53 8.19 -6.99
N GLU A 42 -0.44 7.76 -8.25
CA GLU A 42 -1.57 7.16 -8.99
C GLU A 42 -2.11 5.89 -8.30
N ARG A 43 -1.23 5.02 -7.78
CA ARG A 43 -1.63 3.83 -7.01
C ARG A 43 -2.34 4.20 -5.70
N LEU A 44 -1.86 5.21 -4.99
CA LEU A 44 -2.50 5.70 -3.76
C LEU A 44 -3.90 6.29 -4.04
N GLU A 45 -4.05 7.05 -5.12
CA GLU A 45 -5.33 7.61 -5.54
C GLU A 45 -6.33 6.51 -5.92
N LEU A 46 -5.88 5.49 -6.65
CA LEU A 46 -6.69 4.32 -6.97
C LEU A 46 -7.17 3.60 -5.70
N ARG A 47 -6.26 3.34 -4.75
CA ARG A 47 -6.60 2.70 -3.46
C ARG A 47 -7.63 3.51 -2.67
N ALA A 48 -7.47 4.83 -2.62
CA ALA A 48 -8.43 5.72 -1.97
C ALA A 48 -9.81 5.68 -2.64
N ALA A 49 -9.84 5.71 -3.98
CA ALA A 49 -11.08 5.63 -4.76
C ALA A 49 -11.81 4.29 -4.56
N ILE A 50 -11.09 3.17 -4.48
CA ILE A 50 -11.66 1.86 -4.16
C ILE A 50 -12.26 1.88 -2.75
N ARG A 51 -11.49 2.33 -1.75
CA ARG A 51 -11.94 2.40 -0.36
C ARG A 51 -13.18 3.28 -0.16
N ALA A 52 -13.31 4.36 -0.95
CA ALA A 52 -14.46 5.25 -0.89
C ALA A 52 -15.74 4.64 -1.48
N ARG A 53 -15.63 3.63 -2.35
CA ARG A 53 -16.76 3.04 -3.11
C ARG A 53 -17.14 1.65 -2.64
N VAL A 54 -16.21 0.90 -2.07
CA VAL A 54 -16.47 -0.45 -1.56
C VAL A 54 -17.21 -0.38 -0.23
N PRO A 55 -18.32 -1.13 -0.05
CA PRO A 55 -19.03 -1.20 1.22
C PRO A 55 -18.11 -1.65 2.35
N ALA A 56 -18.06 -0.88 3.43
CA ALA A 56 -17.41 -1.30 4.67
C ALA A 56 -18.41 -2.08 5.51
N PHE A 57 -18.05 -3.31 5.88
CA PHE A 57 -18.86 -4.13 6.78
C PHE A 57 -18.47 -3.85 8.23
N GLU A 58 -19.46 -3.55 9.06
CA GLU A 58 -19.20 -3.38 10.49
C GLU A 58 -18.84 -4.71 11.14
N ALA A 59 -17.71 -4.72 11.86
CA ALA A 59 -17.31 -5.87 12.66
C ALA A 59 -18.30 -6.06 13.83
N PRO A 60 -18.78 -7.30 14.09
CA PRO A 60 -19.59 -7.60 15.25
C PRO A 60 -18.94 -7.14 16.56
N ALA A 61 -19.75 -6.73 17.54
CA ALA A 61 -19.24 -6.20 18.82
C ALA A 61 -18.27 -7.17 19.50
N ALA A 62 -18.59 -8.46 19.54
CA ALA A 62 -17.74 -9.51 20.11
C ALA A 62 -16.35 -9.59 19.45
N LEU A 63 -16.25 -9.36 18.13
CA LEU A 63 -14.96 -9.33 17.44
C LEU A 63 -14.17 -8.07 17.83
N ARG A 64 -14.82 -6.91 17.87
CA ARG A 64 -14.18 -5.64 18.25
C ARG A 64 -13.63 -5.68 19.68
N GLU A 65 -14.39 -6.24 20.62
CA GLU A 65 -13.97 -6.40 22.02
C GLU A 65 -12.74 -7.30 22.14
N ARG A 66 -12.74 -8.45 21.46
CA ARG A 66 -11.59 -9.38 21.45
C ARG A 66 -10.33 -8.74 20.89
N VAL A 67 -10.44 -7.97 19.80
CA VAL A 67 -9.28 -7.27 19.21
C VAL A 67 -8.73 -6.23 20.19
N ARG A 68 -9.59 -5.43 20.82
CA ARG A 68 -9.17 -4.41 21.80
C ARG A 68 -8.52 -4.99 23.06
N ALA A 69 -8.91 -6.18 23.48
CA ALA A 69 -8.33 -6.85 24.64
C ALA A 69 -6.96 -7.51 24.34
N ALA A 70 -6.59 -7.64 23.06
CA ALA A 70 -5.36 -8.31 22.61
C ALA A 70 -4.22 -7.33 22.24
N VAL A 71 -4.47 -6.02 22.33
CA VAL A 71 -3.51 -4.92 22.11
C VAL A 71 -3.18 -4.28 23.45
#